data_AF-A0A9X7FU01-F1
#
_entry.id   AF-A0A9X7FU01-F1
#
_cell.length_a   1.000
_cell.length_b   1.000
_cell.length_c   1.000
_cell.angle_alpha   90.00
_cell.angle_beta   90.00
_cell.angle_gamma   90.00
#
_symmetry.space_group_name_H-M   'P 1'
#
loop_
_entity.id
_entity.type
_entity.pdbx_description
1 polymer ?
#
loop_
_entity_poly.entity_id
_entity_poly.type
_entity_poly.pdbx_seq_one_letter_code
_entity_poly.pdbx_strand_id
1 'polypeptide(L)'
;MSIYTMYSADQNCSPFWDTWPKLEVLTRKKNSVFHLVHDTDTIFHDQSIKDETPLTIKWFHDKFDGSHYYSPNLFYFQFLGKHEPFPVNQLESYTGLKLSKISSLLNISVEVLYEKFGSYDKLALLGKGKYQNGFRIAAGVKVSECTEQIEEMFRCIQDNMLQFIVTQEQKNNLTAILSEWKLEVDKIINSNPDIVLANLFSLLMESKFNGKVSFSSCFDYFHLLPQNKDRFCFFLSFLREYHKHAQYYNEALCRNNSSITPLDISKGELPFYAIRMIDGRLLRFPLYLHGHQLICQEKFVNLTQNTWEDILNWCQQVGIASIVGKAIPLMMQLRHKEYGGVIAMPKLGSPYMAIVDTYAELLNTQEMYPEIKGVSLVDFQVFKALHNADFSFKLPNFLQEVFKKEVIHCQDFVEQLELHINESNRVLDLCKQNMETRKSIMNEYYPSLVSELSLLEKERQSQGHLLASLSKQSKDYQQQLEQFIQIKEKHKLKSSEYVYKLCHLLFTNWHVSQLNYFNNRGSIELWAKTLGGLDFYQSIIDHAIVQD
;
A
#
# COMPACT_ATOMS: atom_id res chain seq x y z
N MET A 1 -12.78 -22.25 23.81
CA MET A 1 -12.28 -20.99 24.40
C MET A 1 -10.93 -20.67 23.78
N SER A 2 -10.76 -19.49 23.17
CA SER A 2 -9.46 -19.10 22.63
C SER A 2 -8.45 -18.92 23.76
N ILE A 3 -7.26 -19.52 23.61
CA ILE A 3 -6.14 -19.42 24.56
C ILE A 3 -5.47 -18.03 24.45
N TYR A 4 -5.71 -17.31 23.35
CA TYR A 4 -5.04 -16.06 23.03
C TYR A 4 -5.95 -14.86 23.26
N THR A 5 -5.40 -13.81 23.89
CA THR A 5 -6.12 -12.56 24.16
C THR A 5 -6.08 -11.62 22.95
N MET A 6 -5.01 -11.66 22.15
CA MET A 6 -4.84 -10.82 20.96
C MET A 6 -4.36 -11.57 19.73
N TYR A 7 -4.89 -11.13 18.59
CA TYR A 7 -4.54 -11.61 17.26
C TYR A 7 -3.88 -10.48 16.48
N SER A 8 -2.93 -10.81 15.62
CA SER A 8 -2.36 -9.91 14.63
C SER A 8 -2.37 -10.62 13.29
N ALA A 9 -2.65 -9.92 12.19
CA ALA A 9 -2.54 -10.50 10.85
C ALA A 9 -1.96 -9.47 9.89
N ASP A 10 -0.83 -9.78 9.27
CA ASP A 10 -0.16 -8.88 8.33
C ASP A 10 0.31 -9.61 7.07
N GLN A 11 0.30 -8.90 5.95
CA GLN A 11 0.86 -9.38 4.69
C GLN A 11 2.40 -9.34 4.71
N ASN A 12 2.97 -8.26 5.25
CA ASN A 12 4.41 -8.04 5.29
C ASN A 12 4.94 -8.39 6.67
N CYS A 13 5.43 -9.62 6.79
CA CYS A 13 5.98 -10.13 8.04
C CYS A 13 7.51 -10.11 8.07
N SER A 14 8.13 -9.40 7.12
CA SER A 14 9.58 -9.22 7.03
C SER A 14 10.06 -8.18 8.07
N PRO A 15 11.36 -8.19 8.42
CA PRO A 15 11.96 -7.15 9.26
C PRO A 15 11.93 -5.75 8.63
N PHE A 16 11.54 -5.66 7.36
CA PHE A 16 11.44 -4.42 6.60
C PHE A 16 10.05 -3.77 6.72
N TRP A 17 9.25 -4.17 7.71
CA TRP A 17 7.91 -3.65 7.95
C TRP A 17 7.62 -3.36 9.43
N ASP A 18 6.43 -2.82 9.72
CA ASP A 18 5.99 -2.44 11.06
C ASP A 18 5.52 -3.63 11.94
N THR A 19 5.40 -4.83 11.36
CA THR A 19 4.96 -6.03 12.07
C THR A 19 5.87 -6.41 13.22
N TRP A 20 7.19 -6.40 13.02
CA TRP A 20 8.16 -6.77 14.06
C TRP A 20 8.13 -5.80 15.25
N PRO A 21 8.25 -4.47 15.05
CA PRO A 21 8.01 -3.48 16.10
C PRO A 21 6.67 -3.66 16.82
N LYS A 22 5.58 -3.90 16.09
CA LYS A 22 4.24 -4.08 16.67
C LYS A 22 4.22 -5.24 17.65
N LEU A 23 4.70 -6.41 17.22
CA LEU A 23 4.76 -7.60 18.05
C LEU A 23 5.69 -7.39 19.26
N GLU A 24 6.78 -6.65 19.10
CA GLU A 24 7.69 -6.33 20.20
C GLU A 24 7.02 -5.44 21.27
N VAL A 25 6.27 -4.41 20.87
CA VAL A 25 5.45 -3.61 21.80
C VAL A 25 4.46 -4.49 22.55
N LEU A 26 3.70 -5.33 21.84
CA LEU A 26 2.67 -6.17 22.44
C LEU A 26 3.24 -7.18 23.45
N THR A 27 4.37 -7.81 23.13
CA THR A 27 5.03 -8.75 24.05
C THR A 27 5.61 -8.05 25.29
N ARG A 28 6.14 -6.83 25.17
CA ARG A 28 6.60 -6.05 26.35
C ARG A 28 5.46 -5.69 27.30
N LYS A 29 4.27 -5.43 26.75
CA LYS A 29 3.05 -5.22 27.54
C LYS A 29 2.45 -6.53 28.09
N LYS A 30 3.18 -7.66 28.01
CA LYS A 30 2.82 -9.00 28.54
C LYS A 30 1.53 -9.58 27.97
N ASN A 31 1.22 -9.24 26.72
CA ASN A 31 0.07 -9.82 26.05
C ASN A 31 0.39 -11.18 25.45
N SER A 32 -0.58 -12.11 25.49
CA SER A 32 -0.49 -13.35 24.73
C SER A 32 -0.94 -13.07 23.29
N VAL A 33 0.01 -13.14 22.35
CA VAL A 33 -0.22 -12.77 20.96
C VAL A 33 -0.17 -13.99 20.04
N PHE A 34 -1.17 -14.11 19.17
CA PHE A 34 -1.17 -15.04 18.04
C PHE A 34 -1.07 -14.25 16.74
N HIS A 35 0.02 -14.42 16.00
CA HIS A 35 0.27 -13.70 14.77
C HIS A 35 0.05 -14.61 13.54
N LEU A 36 -0.67 -14.07 12.56
CA LEU A 36 -0.97 -14.69 11.29
C LEU A 36 -0.22 -14.01 10.15
N VAL A 37 0.61 -14.78 9.44
CA VAL A 37 1.13 -14.35 8.15
C VAL A 37 0.00 -14.42 7.14
N HIS A 38 -0.46 -13.27 6.62
CA HIS A 38 -1.51 -13.22 5.61
C HIS A 38 -0.95 -13.61 4.23
N ASP A 39 -0.85 -14.91 4.00
CA ASP A 39 -0.20 -15.56 2.87
C ASP A 39 -1.17 -16.02 1.77
N THR A 40 -2.45 -15.69 1.91
CA THR A 40 -3.54 -16.05 0.99
C THR A 40 -3.86 -14.98 -0.04
N ASP A 41 -3.13 -13.86 -0.02
CA ASP A 41 -3.18 -12.84 -1.06
C ASP A 41 -2.18 -13.14 -2.20
N THR A 42 -2.30 -12.41 -3.32
CA THR A 42 -1.37 -12.55 -4.45
C THR A 42 0.04 -12.16 -4.07
N ILE A 43 1.00 -13.00 -4.46
CA ILE A 43 2.43 -12.83 -4.19
C ILE A 43 3.21 -12.19 -5.36
N PHE A 44 2.63 -12.09 -6.56
CA PHE A 44 3.32 -11.54 -7.73
C PHE A 44 2.54 -10.43 -8.40
N HIS A 45 3.26 -9.36 -8.76
CA HIS A 45 2.65 -8.22 -9.42
C HIS A 45 2.57 -8.54 -10.91
N ASP A 46 1.35 -8.74 -11.40
CA ASP A 46 1.12 -9.31 -12.73
C ASP A 46 0.98 -8.22 -13.80
N GLN A 47 2.09 -7.64 -14.22
CA GLN A 47 2.13 -6.70 -15.36
C GLN A 47 2.07 -7.43 -16.71
N SER A 48 0.96 -8.10 -17.03
CA SER A 48 0.79 -8.76 -18.34
C SER A 48 1.97 -9.67 -18.71
N ILE A 49 2.55 -10.33 -17.69
CA ILE A 49 3.86 -10.98 -17.78
C ILE A 49 3.70 -12.33 -18.50
N LYS A 50 4.44 -12.55 -19.60
CA LYS A 50 4.43 -13.82 -20.33
C LYS A 50 5.02 -14.95 -19.48
N ASP A 51 4.57 -16.18 -19.71
CA ASP A 51 4.93 -17.41 -18.98
C ASP A 51 6.44 -17.65 -18.79
N GLU A 52 7.26 -17.15 -19.71
CA GLU A 52 8.72 -17.33 -19.72
C GLU A 52 9.48 -16.22 -19.00
N THR A 53 8.78 -15.24 -18.41
CA THR A 53 9.46 -14.11 -17.76
C THR A 53 9.98 -14.55 -16.39
N PRO A 54 11.29 -14.43 -16.13
CA PRO A 54 11.85 -14.78 -14.85
C PRO A 54 11.31 -13.88 -13.74
N LEU A 55 11.29 -14.40 -12.51
CA LEU A 55 10.98 -13.60 -11.33
C LEU A 55 12.02 -12.48 -11.20
N THR A 56 11.57 -11.28 -10.86
CA THR A 56 12.46 -10.14 -10.61
C THR A 56 11.93 -9.33 -9.44
N ILE A 57 12.81 -8.58 -8.79
CA ILE A 57 12.40 -7.52 -7.86
C ILE A 57 12.65 -6.18 -8.52
N LYS A 58 11.68 -5.28 -8.40
CA LYS A 58 11.83 -3.89 -8.89
C LYS A 58 11.20 -2.91 -7.94
N TRP A 59 11.73 -1.69 -7.99
CA TRP A 59 11.03 -0.52 -7.50
C TRP A 59 9.81 -0.27 -8.38
N PHE A 60 8.65 -0.19 -7.74
CA PHE A 60 7.37 -0.02 -8.40
C PHE A 60 7.05 1.45 -8.57
N HIS A 61 6.94 1.88 -9.82
CA HIS A 61 6.36 3.15 -10.20
C HIS A 61 5.13 2.80 -11.04
N ASP A 62 4.01 2.48 -10.37
CA ASP A 62 2.84 1.92 -11.05
C ASP A 62 2.18 2.94 -11.99
N LYS A 63 1.54 2.43 -13.04
CA LYS A 63 1.02 3.18 -14.19
C LYS A 63 -0.49 3.37 -14.18
N PHE A 64 -1.26 2.72 -13.28
CA PHE A 64 -2.72 2.83 -13.29
C PHE A 64 -3.33 2.67 -11.90
N ASP A 65 -4.61 3.07 -11.77
CA ASP A 65 -5.41 2.89 -10.57
C ASP A 65 -5.31 1.44 -10.05
N GLY A 66 -5.34 1.26 -8.73
CA GLY A 66 -5.10 -0.03 -8.06
C GLY A 66 -6.11 -1.14 -8.36
N SER A 67 -6.88 -1.08 -9.45
CA SER A 67 -7.85 -2.09 -9.86
C SER A 67 -7.23 -3.26 -10.64
N HIS A 68 -6.07 -3.07 -11.29
CA HIS A 68 -5.53 -4.04 -12.24
C HIS A 68 -4.33 -4.85 -11.74
N TYR A 69 -3.59 -4.36 -10.75
CA TYR A 69 -2.31 -4.97 -10.38
C TYR A 69 -2.15 -5.10 -8.85
N TYR A 70 -2.29 -6.33 -8.33
CA TYR A 70 -2.25 -6.64 -6.90
C TYR A 70 -1.03 -7.47 -6.55
N SER A 71 -0.12 -6.96 -5.70
CA SER A 71 1.01 -7.73 -5.15
C SER A 71 1.96 -6.90 -4.29
N PRO A 72 2.81 -7.45 -3.39
CA PRO A 72 2.62 -8.59 -2.46
C PRO A 72 3.35 -8.48 -1.09
N ASN A 73 3.28 -9.55 -0.30
CA ASN A 73 3.99 -9.87 0.97
C ASN A 73 5.54 -9.66 1.07
N LEU A 74 6.18 -8.94 0.16
CA LEU A 74 7.60 -8.57 0.19
C LEU A 74 7.77 -7.07 -0.08
N PHE A 75 7.22 -6.23 0.80
CA PHE A 75 7.33 -4.78 0.68
C PHE A 75 8.40 -4.17 1.57
N TYR A 76 9.14 -3.25 0.97
CA TYR A 76 9.91 -2.22 1.64
C TYR A 76 9.56 -0.88 1.00
N PHE A 77 9.26 0.13 1.81
CA PHE A 77 9.19 1.51 1.33
C PHE A 77 10.52 2.20 1.59
N GLN A 78 10.95 3.06 0.67
CA GLN A 78 12.12 3.89 0.92
C GLN A 78 11.93 4.72 2.20
N PHE A 79 13.04 5.01 2.90
CA PHE A 79 13.04 5.85 4.09
C PHE A 79 12.36 7.19 3.82
N LEU A 80 11.28 7.48 4.57
CA LEU A 80 10.41 8.65 4.34
C LEU A 80 9.99 8.83 2.86
N GLY A 81 9.85 7.73 2.14
CA GLY A 81 9.52 7.72 0.72
C GLY A 81 8.05 8.02 0.43
N LYS A 82 7.68 7.95 -0.84
CA LYS A 82 6.30 8.09 -1.29
C LYS A 82 5.51 6.83 -0.96
N HIS A 83 4.71 6.85 0.09
CA HIS A 83 3.96 5.66 0.52
C HIS A 83 2.83 5.26 -0.44
N GLU A 84 2.00 6.23 -0.83
CA GLU A 84 0.88 6.01 -1.77
C GLU A 84 1.15 6.71 -3.10
N PRO A 85 0.73 6.13 -4.24
CA PRO A 85 0.84 6.79 -5.53
C PRO A 85 -0.04 8.04 -5.56
N PHE A 86 0.45 9.11 -6.19
CA PHE A 86 -0.42 10.24 -6.49
C PHE A 86 -1.50 9.80 -7.50
N PRO A 87 -2.79 10.05 -7.23
CA PRO A 87 -3.86 9.70 -8.16
C PRO A 87 -3.83 10.65 -9.36
N VAL A 88 -3.13 10.26 -10.44
CA VAL A 88 -2.87 11.12 -11.62
C VAL A 88 -4.16 11.62 -12.27
N ASN A 89 -5.23 10.84 -12.22
CA ASN A 89 -6.57 11.27 -12.64
C ASN A 89 -7.07 12.52 -11.89
N GLN A 90 -6.65 12.74 -10.65
CA GLN A 90 -6.98 13.95 -9.90
C GLN A 90 -6.26 15.20 -10.41
N LEU A 91 -5.23 15.10 -11.27
CA LEU A 91 -4.60 16.27 -11.90
C LEU A 91 -5.66 17.15 -12.60
N GLU A 92 -6.71 16.56 -13.15
CA GLU A 92 -7.77 17.35 -13.79
C GLU A 92 -8.46 18.28 -12.81
N SER A 93 -8.74 17.81 -11.60
CA SER A 93 -9.35 18.61 -10.53
C SER A 93 -8.41 19.69 -9.99
N TYR A 94 -7.14 19.37 -9.81
CA TYR A 94 -6.14 20.31 -9.27
C TYR A 94 -5.69 21.36 -10.28
N THR A 95 -5.61 21.01 -11.57
CA THR A 95 -5.10 21.92 -12.60
C THR A 95 -6.22 22.64 -13.36
N GLY A 96 -7.43 22.07 -13.39
CA GLY A 96 -8.51 22.52 -14.27
C GLY A 96 -8.31 22.16 -15.75
N LEU A 97 -7.34 21.29 -16.06
CA LEU A 97 -7.02 20.84 -17.42
C LEU A 97 -7.30 19.34 -17.54
N LYS A 98 -7.90 18.91 -18.66
CA LYS A 98 -7.99 17.48 -18.97
C LYS A 98 -6.61 16.86 -19.12
N LEU A 99 -6.44 15.59 -18.75
CA LEU A 99 -5.19 14.85 -18.89
C LEU A 99 -4.63 14.90 -20.32
N SER A 100 -5.50 14.81 -21.33
CA SER A 100 -5.11 14.93 -22.74
C SER A 100 -4.50 16.30 -23.09
N LYS A 101 -4.97 17.37 -22.42
CA LYS A 101 -4.42 18.72 -22.60
C LYS A 101 -3.08 18.87 -21.89
N ILE A 102 -2.94 18.31 -20.69
CA ILE A 102 -1.68 18.28 -19.94
C ILE A 102 -0.61 17.53 -20.76
N SER A 103 -0.94 16.32 -21.23
CA SER A 103 -0.10 15.50 -22.12
C SER A 103 0.34 16.27 -23.37
N SER A 104 -0.61 16.93 -24.06
CA SER A 104 -0.30 17.74 -25.25
C SER A 104 0.61 18.94 -24.95
N LEU A 105 0.43 19.63 -23.82
CA LEU A 105 1.27 20.77 -23.43
C LEU A 105 2.69 20.33 -23.06
N LEU A 106 2.82 19.15 -22.44
CA LEU A 106 4.10 18.58 -22.03
C LEU A 106 4.80 17.77 -23.14
N ASN A 107 4.14 17.57 -24.29
CA ASN A 107 4.65 16.77 -25.41
C ASN A 107 5.05 15.34 -24.98
N ILE A 108 4.23 14.71 -24.14
CA ILE A 108 4.39 13.34 -23.64
C ILE A 108 3.04 12.62 -23.70
N SER A 109 3.02 11.29 -23.66
CA SER A 109 1.77 10.52 -23.61
C SER A 109 1.13 10.57 -22.21
N VAL A 110 -0.12 10.12 -22.09
CA VAL A 110 -0.80 10.00 -20.79
C VAL A 110 -0.12 8.94 -19.92
N GLU A 111 0.36 7.85 -20.52
CA GLU A 111 1.10 6.79 -19.83
C GLU A 111 2.38 7.34 -19.16
N VAL A 112 3.09 8.24 -19.85
CA VAL A 112 4.28 8.89 -19.29
C VAL A 112 3.93 9.83 -18.12
N LEU A 113 2.72 10.42 -18.09
CA LEU A 113 2.25 11.16 -16.91
C LEU A 113 2.08 10.24 -15.71
N TYR A 114 1.49 9.07 -15.93
CA TYR A 114 1.32 8.07 -14.87
C TYR A 114 2.65 7.54 -14.36
N GLU A 115 3.60 7.24 -15.24
CA GLU A 115 4.95 6.83 -14.83
C GLU A 115 5.66 7.88 -13.98
N LYS A 116 5.51 9.15 -14.37
CA LYS A 116 6.23 10.24 -13.72
C LYS A 116 5.61 10.66 -12.39
N PHE A 117 4.28 10.81 -12.36
CA PHE A 117 3.57 11.37 -11.22
C PHE A 117 2.79 10.32 -10.42
N GLY A 118 2.43 9.17 -10.98
CA GLY A 118 1.79 8.06 -10.26
C GLY A 118 2.78 7.16 -9.50
N SER A 119 4.06 7.56 -9.43
CA SER A 119 5.10 6.77 -8.76
C SER A 119 4.94 6.79 -7.24
N TYR A 120 5.26 5.66 -6.62
CA TYR A 120 5.43 5.50 -5.18
C TYR A 120 6.70 4.70 -4.94
N ASP A 121 7.27 4.72 -3.74
CA ASP A 121 8.65 4.27 -3.52
C ASP A 121 8.67 2.91 -2.84
N LYS A 122 8.21 1.88 -3.56
CA LYS A 122 7.98 0.54 -3.02
C LYS A 122 8.74 -0.55 -3.78
N LEU A 123 9.41 -1.43 -3.06
CA LEU A 123 10.03 -2.62 -3.62
C LEU A 123 9.02 -3.77 -3.63
N ALA A 124 8.92 -4.53 -4.72
CA ALA A 124 8.06 -5.72 -4.74
C ALA A 124 8.54 -6.81 -5.72
N LEU A 125 7.97 -8.00 -5.57
CA LEU A 125 8.23 -9.16 -6.39
C LEU A 125 7.35 -9.17 -7.65
N LEU A 126 7.99 -9.13 -8.82
CA LEU A 126 7.40 -9.26 -10.15
C LEU A 126 7.49 -10.70 -10.63
N GLY A 127 6.39 -11.18 -11.17
CA GLY A 127 6.31 -12.52 -11.74
C GLY A 127 4.91 -12.80 -12.28
N LYS A 128 4.77 -13.96 -12.92
CA LYS A 128 3.47 -14.43 -13.36
C LYS A 128 2.60 -14.81 -12.16
N GLY A 129 1.72 -13.89 -11.76
CA GLY A 129 0.78 -14.06 -10.65
C GLY A 129 -0.45 -14.87 -11.02
N LYS A 130 -0.99 -14.66 -12.23
CA LYS A 130 -2.13 -15.42 -12.72
C LYS A 130 -1.70 -16.73 -13.37
N TYR A 131 -2.36 -17.83 -13.01
CA TYR A 131 -2.20 -19.13 -13.65
C TYR A 131 -3.58 -19.69 -13.99
N GLN A 132 -3.84 -19.93 -15.28
CA GLN A 132 -5.19 -20.17 -15.79
C GLN A 132 -6.14 -19.03 -15.35
N ASN A 133 -7.20 -19.36 -14.60
CA ASN A 133 -8.15 -18.40 -14.03
C ASN A 133 -7.91 -18.14 -12.53
N GLY A 134 -6.79 -18.59 -11.98
CA GLY A 134 -6.44 -18.46 -10.57
C GLY A 134 -5.24 -17.57 -10.34
N PHE A 135 -5.01 -17.22 -9.08
CA PHE A 135 -3.91 -16.37 -8.68
C PHE A 135 -3.00 -17.09 -7.68
N ARG A 136 -1.70 -17.10 -7.95
CA ARG A 136 -0.69 -17.68 -7.06
C ARG A 136 -0.60 -16.89 -5.76
N ILE A 137 -0.51 -17.60 -4.64
CA ILE A 137 -0.47 -17.04 -3.29
C ILE A 137 0.87 -17.34 -2.60
N ALA A 138 1.23 -16.53 -1.61
CA ALA A 138 2.50 -16.64 -0.90
C ALA A 138 2.67 -17.97 -0.15
N ALA A 139 1.55 -18.55 0.32
CA ALA A 139 1.51 -19.86 1.00
C ALA A 139 2.16 -20.98 0.17
N GLY A 140 2.12 -20.88 -1.16
CA GLY A 140 2.59 -21.92 -2.08
C GLY A 140 3.82 -21.54 -2.88
N VAL A 141 4.51 -20.44 -2.57
CA VAL A 141 5.76 -20.08 -3.23
C VAL A 141 6.91 -20.65 -2.42
N LYS A 142 7.68 -21.55 -3.04
CA LYS A 142 8.90 -22.08 -2.42
C LYS A 142 9.99 -21.00 -2.41
N VAL A 143 10.80 -20.97 -1.36
CA VAL A 143 11.94 -20.05 -1.28
C VAL A 143 12.96 -20.33 -2.37
N SER A 144 13.11 -21.59 -2.79
CA SER A 144 13.94 -21.96 -3.95
C SER A 144 13.52 -21.26 -5.26
N GLU A 145 12.26 -20.84 -5.39
CA GLU A 145 11.80 -20.09 -6.57
C GLU A 145 12.26 -18.63 -6.53
N CYS A 146 12.45 -18.06 -5.33
CA CYS A 146 12.71 -16.63 -5.13
C CYS A 146 14.02 -16.32 -4.39
N THR A 147 14.97 -17.26 -4.32
CA THR A 147 16.21 -17.10 -3.55
C THR A 147 17.02 -15.90 -4.03
N GLU A 148 17.29 -15.80 -5.34
CA GLU A 148 17.99 -14.66 -5.94
C GLU A 148 17.27 -13.34 -5.66
N GLN A 149 15.93 -13.36 -5.65
CA GLN A 149 15.11 -12.18 -5.38
C GLN A 149 15.20 -11.78 -3.90
N ILE A 150 15.24 -12.73 -2.96
CA ILE A 150 15.46 -12.42 -1.55
C ILE A 150 16.85 -11.76 -1.38
N GLU A 151 17.90 -12.27 -2.01
CA GLU A 151 19.22 -11.65 -1.98
C GLU A 151 19.23 -10.25 -2.59
N GLU A 152 18.56 -10.09 -3.72
CA GLU A 152 18.40 -8.81 -4.40
C GLU A 152 17.67 -7.78 -3.54
N MET A 153 16.67 -8.22 -2.77
CA MET A 153 15.95 -7.37 -1.82
C MET A 153 16.90 -6.80 -0.77
N PHE A 154 17.73 -7.63 -0.14
CA PHE A 154 18.72 -7.14 0.84
C PHE A 154 19.66 -6.11 0.23
N ARG A 155 20.15 -6.36 -0.99
CA ARG A 155 21.01 -5.43 -1.72
C ARG A 155 20.31 -4.11 -2.04
N CYS A 156 19.10 -4.16 -2.60
CA CYS A 156 18.29 -2.97 -2.89
C CYS A 156 18.02 -2.13 -1.65
N ILE A 157 17.72 -2.77 -0.52
CA ILE A 157 17.46 -2.09 0.76
C ILE A 157 18.75 -1.46 1.29
N GLN A 158 19.89 -2.15 1.21
CA GLN A 158 21.18 -1.61 1.59
C GLN A 158 21.52 -0.36 0.78
N ASP A 159 21.44 -0.45 -0.56
CA ASP A 159 21.74 0.64 -1.48
C ASP A 159 20.79 1.82 -1.27
N ASN A 160 19.54 1.56 -0.90
CA ASN A 160 18.60 2.62 -0.53
C ASN A 160 18.98 3.28 0.79
N MET A 161 19.19 2.51 1.87
CA MET A 161 19.51 3.06 3.19
C MET A 161 20.83 3.83 3.22
N LEU A 162 21.83 3.40 2.42
CA LEU A 162 23.11 4.09 2.28
C LEU A 162 22.97 5.54 1.77
N GLN A 163 21.89 5.87 1.06
CA GLN A 163 21.64 7.23 0.57
C GLN A 163 21.24 8.22 1.68
N PHE A 164 20.83 7.72 2.85
CA PHE A 164 20.34 8.52 3.97
C PHE A 164 21.33 8.63 5.14
N ILE A 165 22.43 7.88 5.06
CA ILE A 165 23.49 7.84 6.07
C ILE A 165 24.40 9.07 5.98
N VAL A 166 24.79 9.60 7.13
CA VAL A 166 25.67 10.78 7.27
C VAL A 166 26.95 10.42 8.02
N THR A 167 26.94 9.40 8.89
CA THR A 167 28.09 9.01 9.72
C THR A 167 28.57 7.58 9.46
N GLN A 168 29.83 7.32 9.80
CA GLN A 168 30.39 5.96 9.73
C GLN A 168 29.71 5.00 10.72
N GLU A 169 29.26 5.50 11.86
CA GLU A 169 28.51 4.71 12.85
C GLU A 169 27.19 4.20 12.27
N GLN A 170 26.40 5.06 11.62
CA GLN A 170 25.16 4.65 10.96
C GLN A 170 25.40 3.61 9.86
N LYS A 171 26.50 3.75 9.11
CA LYS A 171 26.92 2.74 8.12
C LYS A 171 27.27 1.40 8.76
N ASN A 172 27.95 1.42 9.90
CA ASN A 172 28.28 0.21 10.65
C ASN A 172 27.00 -0.44 11.19
N ASN A 173 26.07 0.35 11.72
CA ASN A 173 24.76 -0.13 12.20
C ASN A 173 23.95 -0.81 11.09
N LEU A 174 23.84 -0.19 9.91
CA LEU A 174 23.19 -0.78 8.74
C LEU A 174 23.83 -2.11 8.34
N THR A 175 25.16 -2.14 8.30
CA THR A 175 25.90 -3.34 7.90
C THR A 175 25.67 -4.47 8.90
N ALA A 176 25.72 -4.17 10.20
CA ALA A 176 25.51 -5.15 11.27
C ALA A 176 24.10 -5.75 11.22
N ILE A 177 23.06 -4.92 11.15
CA ILE A 177 21.67 -5.39 11.17
C ILE A 177 21.31 -6.20 9.92
N LEU A 178 21.73 -5.77 8.73
CA LEU A 178 21.46 -6.51 7.50
C LEU A 178 22.25 -7.82 7.47
N SER A 179 23.47 -7.84 7.99
CA SER A 179 24.27 -9.08 8.09
C SER A 179 23.63 -10.08 9.05
N GLU A 180 23.13 -9.62 10.21
CA GLU A 180 22.40 -10.46 11.17
C GLU A 180 21.16 -11.09 10.53
N TRP A 181 20.32 -10.27 9.89
CA TRP A 181 19.10 -10.77 9.24
C TRP A 181 19.39 -11.67 8.05
N LYS A 182 20.39 -11.35 7.23
CA LYS A 182 20.79 -12.22 6.11
C LYS A 182 21.34 -13.56 6.62
N LEU A 183 22.15 -13.55 7.67
CA LEU A 183 22.67 -14.79 8.27
C LEU A 183 21.54 -15.71 8.74
N GLU A 184 20.53 -15.16 9.41
CA GLU A 184 19.39 -15.96 9.89
C GLU A 184 18.51 -16.47 8.74
N VAL A 185 18.28 -15.64 7.70
CA VAL A 185 17.59 -16.06 6.47
C VAL A 185 18.36 -17.21 5.80
N ASP A 186 19.66 -17.04 5.56
CA ASP A 186 20.50 -18.04 4.90
C ASP A 186 20.54 -19.34 5.71
N LYS A 187 20.60 -19.26 7.05
CA LYS A 187 20.54 -20.43 7.94
C LYS A 187 19.22 -21.19 7.81
N ILE A 188 18.07 -20.50 7.77
CA ILE A 188 16.77 -21.14 7.59
C ILE A 188 16.67 -21.79 6.21
N ILE A 189 17.07 -21.09 5.16
CA ILE A 189 17.03 -21.59 3.77
C ILE A 189 17.93 -22.82 3.61
N ASN A 190 19.16 -22.78 4.13
CA ASN A 190 20.09 -23.90 4.06
C ASN A 190 19.61 -25.13 4.85
N SER A 191 18.85 -24.91 5.91
CA SER A 191 18.30 -26.01 6.73
C SER A 191 17.05 -26.65 6.11
N ASN A 192 16.30 -25.91 5.29
CA ASN A 192 15.09 -26.40 4.63
C ASN A 192 14.90 -25.75 3.24
N PRO A 193 15.56 -26.27 2.18
CA PRO A 193 15.51 -25.68 0.84
C PRO A 193 14.11 -25.65 0.21
N ASP A 194 13.22 -26.56 0.62
CA ASP A 194 11.85 -26.67 0.12
C ASP A 194 10.83 -25.83 0.92
N ILE A 195 11.29 -25.02 1.87
CA ILE A 195 10.41 -24.17 2.67
C ILE A 195 9.65 -23.16 1.81
N VAL A 196 8.38 -22.91 2.16
CA VAL A 196 7.58 -21.85 1.53
C VAL A 196 7.84 -20.49 2.17
N LEU A 197 7.66 -19.42 1.40
CA LEU A 197 7.96 -18.07 1.83
C LEU A 197 7.23 -17.65 3.12
N ALA A 198 5.97 -18.04 3.29
CA ALA A 198 5.21 -17.77 4.51
C ALA A 198 5.88 -18.41 5.75
N ASN A 199 6.39 -19.62 5.62
CA ASN A 199 7.05 -20.35 6.70
C ASN A 199 8.44 -19.79 6.99
N LEU A 200 9.16 -19.27 5.98
CA LEU A 200 10.39 -18.51 6.21
C LEU A 200 10.14 -17.33 7.15
N PHE A 201 9.08 -16.54 6.91
CA PHE A 201 8.75 -15.42 7.80
C PHE A 201 8.33 -15.87 9.21
N SER A 202 7.52 -16.92 9.31
CA SER A 202 7.15 -17.49 10.61
C SER A 202 8.38 -17.91 11.41
N LEU A 203 9.33 -18.64 10.81
CA LEU A 203 10.55 -19.09 11.49
C LEU A 203 11.47 -17.92 11.89
N LEU A 204 11.60 -16.89 11.04
CA LEU A 204 12.35 -15.68 11.40
C LEU A 204 11.75 -14.99 12.62
N MET A 205 10.42 -14.85 12.66
CA MET A 205 9.73 -14.24 13.80
C MET A 205 9.80 -15.13 15.04
N GLU A 206 9.65 -16.45 14.91
CA GLU A 206 9.83 -17.38 16.03
C GLU A 206 11.21 -17.26 16.67
N SER A 207 12.26 -17.16 15.84
CA SER A 207 13.64 -16.92 16.29
C SER A 207 13.76 -15.60 17.07
N LYS A 208 13.19 -14.50 16.54
CA LYS A 208 13.22 -13.19 17.21
C LYS A 208 12.43 -13.14 18.52
N PHE A 209 11.24 -13.73 18.57
CA PHE A 209 10.33 -13.59 19.71
C PHE A 209 10.48 -14.70 20.77
N ASN A 210 11.23 -15.76 20.47
CA ASN A 210 11.62 -16.81 21.41
C ASN A 210 10.44 -17.34 22.26
N GLY A 211 9.36 -17.74 21.58
CA GLY A 211 8.16 -18.32 22.19
C GLY A 211 7.20 -17.31 22.86
N LYS A 212 7.47 -16.00 22.85
CA LYS A 212 6.54 -14.98 23.38
C LYS A 212 5.34 -14.71 22.48
N VAL A 213 5.43 -15.09 21.22
CA VAL A 213 4.37 -14.96 20.21
C VAL A 213 4.22 -16.32 19.53
N SER A 214 2.97 -16.73 19.32
CA SER A 214 2.64 -17.91 18.52
C SER A 214 2.37 -17.51 17.08
N PHE A 215 2.84 -18.29 16.12
CA PHE A 215 2.75 -17.98 14.69
C PHE A 215 1.97 -19.05 13.91
N SER A 216 1.31 -18.64 12.85
CA SER A 216 0.73 -19.51 11.82
C SER A 216 0.59 -18.71 10.53
N SER A 217 0.39 -19.39 9.40
CA SER A 217 -0.06 -18.75 8.18
C SER A 217 -1.61 -18.68 8.14
N CYS A 218 -2.17 -17.73 7.38
CA CYS A 218 -3.62 -17.66 7.17
C CYS A 218 -4.13 -18.90 6.41
N PHE A 219 -3.37 -19.40 5.44
CA PHE A 219 -3.69 -20.63 4.73
C PHE A 219 -3.85 -21.81 5.69
N ASP A 220 -2.88 -22.02 6.58
CA ASP A 220 -2.92 -23.13 7.55
C ASP A 220 -3.98 -22.91 8.64
N TYR A 221 -4.14 -21.66 9.10
CA TYR A 221 -5.15 -21.33 10.10
C TYR A 221 -6.58 -21.58 9.58
N PHE A 222 -6.84 -21.30 8.31
CA PHE A 222 -8.13 -21.58 7.67
C PHE A 222 -8.07 -22.84 6.80
N HIS A 223 -7.25 -23.83 7.17
CA HIS A 223 -7.29 -25.13 6.52
C HIS A 223 -8.60 -25.86 6.84
N LEU A 224 -9.17 -26.55 5.85
CA LEU A 224 -10.44 -27.25 5.97
C LEU A 224 -10.26 -28.63 6.63
N LEU A 225 -10.17 -28.63 7.96
CA LEU A 225 -10.07 -29.84 8.79
C LEU A 225 -11.25 -29.94 9.76
N PRO A 226 -11.77 -31.15 10.10
CA PRO A 226 -12.93 -31.32 10.98
C PRO A 226 -12.90 -30.48 12.27
N GLN A 227 -11.74 -30.38 12.91
CA GLN A 227 -11.51 -29.62 14.15
C GLN A 227 -11.55 -28.09 13.99
N ASN A 228 -11.49 -27.55 12.77
CA ASN A 228 -11.42 -26.11 12.51
C ASN A 228 -12.80 -25.45 12.34
N LYS A 229 -13.91 -26.18 12.56
CA LYS A 229 -15.30 -25.72 12.38
C LYS A 229 -15.54 -24.29 12.87
N ASP A 230 -15.07 -23.99 14.08
CA ASP A 230 -15.28 -22.72 14.76
C ASP A 230 -14.72 -21.51 13.99
N ARG A 231 -13.67 -21.72 13.18
CA ARG A 231 -13.03 -20.68 12.35
C ARG A 231 -13.89 -20.29 11.14
N PHE A 232 -14.89 -21.11 10.80
CA PHE A 232 -15.76 -20.93 9.65
C PHE A 232 -17.17 -20.47 10.03
N CYS A 233 -17.46 -20.15 11.30
CA CYS A 233 -18.78 -19.70 11.73
C CYS A 233 -19.29 -18.49 10.92
N PHE A 234 -18.43 -17.50 10.64
CA PHE A 234 -18.80 -16.35 9.80
C PHE A 234 -19.16 -16.78 8.36
N PHE A 235 -18.35 -17.65 7.75
CA PHE A 235 -18.59 -18.15 6.41
C PHE A 235 -19.91 -18.93 6.32
N LEU A 236 -20.16 -19.83 7.29
CA LEU A 236 -21.41 -20.59 7.36
C LEU A 236 -22.63 -19.69 7.55
N SER A 237 -22.52 -18.64 8.38
CA SER A 237 -23.56 -17.62 8.54
C SER A 237 -23.84 -16.91 7.21
N PHE A 238 -22.78 -16.50 6.51
CA PHE A 238 -22.88 -15.84 5.21
C PHE A 238 -23.62 -16.72 4.20
N LEU A 239 -23.33 -18.02 4.14
CA LEU A 239 -24.00 -18.93 3.21
C LEU A 239 -25.49 -19.12 3.52
N ARG A 240 -25.87 -19.21 4.81
CA ARG A 240 -27.26 -19.40 5.21
C ARG A 240 -28.14 -18.20 4.89
N GLU A 241 -27.62 -17.00 5.10
CA GLU A 241 -28.36 -15.74 4.95
C GLU A 241 -27.72 -14.84 3.88
N TYR A 242 -27.32 -15.45 2.75
CA TYR A 242 -26.53 -14.80 1.69
C TYR A 242 -27.04 -13.43 1.27
N HIS A 243 -28.32 -13.32 0.93
CA HIS A 243 -28.88 -12.07 0.44
C HIS A 243 -28.76 -10.94 1.45
N LYS A 244 -29.04 -11.20 2.73
CA LYS A 244 -28.92 -10.20 3.80
C LYS A 244 -27.47 -9.85 4.09
N HIS A 245 -26.59 -10.85 4.18
CA HIS A 245 -25.16 -10.61 4.39
C HIS A 245 -24.54 -9.78 3.27
N ALA A 246 -24.87 -10.06 2.00
CA ALA A 246 -24.36 -9.33 0.86
C ALA A 246 -24.92 -7.90 0.78
N GLN A 247 -26.20 -7.71 1.12
CA GLN A 247 -26.81 -6.37 1.24
C GLN A 247 -26.10 -5.54 2.31
N TYR A 248 -25.92 -6.06 3.52
CA TYR A 248 -25.27 -5.33 4.60
C TYR A 248 -23.78 -5.10 4.36
N TYR A 249 -23.10 -6.02 3.69
CA TYR A 249 -21.72 -5.80 3.25
C TYR A 249 -21.66 -4.59 2.30
N ASN A 250 -22.51 -4.55 1.27
CA ASN A 250 -22.56 -3.44 0.31
C ASN A 250 -23.01 -2.12 0.96
N GLU A 251 -23.93 -2.19 1.92
CA GLU A 251 -24.38 -1.04 2.70
C GLU A 251 -23.24 -0.47 3.56
N ALA A 252 -22.48 -1.32 4.24
CA ALA A 252 -21.31 -0.90 5.01
C ALA A 252 -20.25 -0.23 4.13
N LEU A 253 -20.01 -0.74 2.91
CA LEU A 253 -19.13 -0.08 1.94
C LEU A 253 -19.62 1.33 1.58
N CYS A 254 -20.92 1.46 1.30
CA CYS A 254 -21.54 2.73 0.91
C CYS A 254 -21.47 3.76 2.04
N ARG A 255 -21.84 3.37 3.28
CA ARG A 255 -21.81 4.25 4.47
C ARG A 255 -20.42 4.79 4.78
N ASN A 256 -19.37 4.07 4.39
CA ASN A 256 -17.97 4.44 4.62
C ASN A 256 -17.29 5.09 3.40
N ASN A 257 -18.02 5.42 2.32
CA ASN A 257 -17.47 5.97 1.07
C ASN A 257 -16.28 5.14 0.53
N SER A 258 -16.36 3.82 0.65
CA SER A 258 -15.27 2.92 0.26
C SER A 258 -15.08 2.88 -1.25
N SER A 259 -13.82 2.81 -1.69
CA SER A 259 -13.46 2.55 -3.10
C SER A 259 -13.49 1.05 -3.46
N ILE A 260 -13.72 0.17 -2.48
CA ILE A 260 -13.83 -1.28 -2.74
C ILE A 260 -15.09 -1.55 -3.55
N THR A 261 -14.95 -2.38 -4.59
CA THR A 261 -16.08 -2.82 -5.42
C THR A 261 -17.12 -3.59 -4.58
N PRO A 262 -18.40 -3.18 -4.60
CA PRO A 262 -19.49 -3.93 -3.97
C PRO A 262 -19.65 -5.32 -4.58
N LEU A 263 -20.23 -6.25 -3.80
CA LEU A 263 -20.59 -7.59 -4.28
C LEU A 263 -21.72 -7.51 -5.30
N ASP A 264 -21.56 -8.20 -6.42
CA ASP A 264 -22.64 -8.46 -7.36
C ASP A 264 -23.56 -9.56 -6.82
N ILE A 265 -24.60 -9.13 -6.08
CA ILE A 265 -25.55 -10.03 -5.43
C ILE A 265 -26.23 -10.95 -6.45
N SER A 266 -26.50 -10.45 -7.67
CA SER A 266 -27.18 -11.18 -8.73
C SER A 266 -26.33 -12.32 -9.29
N LYS A 267 -25.00 -12.13 -9.31
CA LYS A 267 -24.04 -13.16 -9.71
C LYS A 267 -23.66 -14.11 -8.57
N GLY A 268 -24.24 -13.99 -7.39
CA GLY A 268 -23.90 -14.88 -6.29
C GLY A 268 -22.52 -14.59 -5.65
N GLU A 269 -21.91 -13.43 -5.87
CA GLU A 269 -20.54 -13.16 -5.42
C GLU A 269 -20.35 -13.29 -3.91
N LEU A 270 -19.35 -14.08 -3.49
CA LEU A 270 -18.94 -14.19 -2.10
C LEU A 270 -17.63 -13.41 -1.84
N PRO A 271 -17.49 -12.74 -0.69
CA PRO A 271 -16.26 -12.03 -0.34
C PRO A 271 -15.19 -12.98 0.25
N PHE A 272 -15.08 -14.19 -0.29
CA PHE A 272 -14.17 -15.24 0.15
C PHE A 272 -13.37 -15.80 -1.03
N TYR A 273 -12.19 -16.31 -0.73
CA TYR A 273 -11.36 -17.07 -1.66
C TYR A 273 -11.35 -18.54 -1.28
N ALA A 274 -11.44 -19.42 -2.28
CA ALA A 274 -11.07 -20.83 -2.14
C ALA A 274 -9.66 -21.05 -2.67
N ILE A 275 -8.88 -21.84 -1.93
CA ILE A 275 -7.48 -22.13 -2.25
C ILE A 275 -7.35 -23.59 -2.65
N ARG A 276 -6.74 -23.83 -3.81
CA ARG A 276 -6.56 -25.17 -4.40
C ARG A 276 -5.12 -25.37 -4.84
N MET A 277 -4.66 -26.61 -4.78
CA MET A 277 -3.40 -27.02 -5.39
C MET A 277 -3.66 -27.45 -6.84
N ILE A 278 -3.04 -26.79 -7.81
CA ILE A 278 -3.11 -27.12 -9.24
C ILE A 278 -1.68 -27.16 -9.79
N ASP A 279 -1.29 -28.29 -10.39
CA ASP A 279 0.05 -28.49 -10.95
C ASP A 279 1.18 -28.11 -9.97
N GLY A 280 1.04 -28.49 -8.70
CA GLY A 280 2.01 -28.19 -7.63
C GLY A 280 2.01 -26.74 -7.14
N ARG A 281 1.02 -25.91 -7.52
CA ARG A 281 0.92 -24.51 -7.12
C ARG A 281 -0.35 -24.25 -6.32
N LEU A 282 -0.25 -23.52 -5.20
CA LEU A 282 -1.42 -23.00 -4.51
C LEU A 282 -1.96 -21.77 -5.23
N LEU A 283 -3.23 -21.85 -5.61
CA LEU A 283 -3.96 -20.82 -6.33
C LEU A 283 -5.22 -20.44 -5.56
N ARG A 284 -5.50 -19.15 -5.46
CA ARG A 284 -6.77 -18.63 -4.95
C ARG A 284 -7.76 -18.36 -6.09
N PHE A 285 -9.03 -18.63 -5.80
CA PHE A 285 -10.16 -18.42 -6.72
C PHE A 285 -11.31 -17.73 -5.99
N PRO A 286 -12.07 -16.85 -6.65
CA PRO A 286 -13.31 -16.32 -6.11
C PRO A 286 -14.36 -17.43 -5.93
N LEU A 287 -15.22 -17.26 -4.93
CA LEU A 287 -16.36 -18.13 -4.66
C LEU A 287 -17.68 -17.45 -5.04
N TYR A 288 -18.63 -18.27 -5.47
CA TYR A 288 -19.98 -17.83 -5.84
C TYR A 288 -21.05 -18.77 -5.27
N LEU A 289 -22.19 -18.23 -4.85
CA LEU A 289 -23.36 -18.98 -4.39
C LEU A 289 -24.57 -18.69 -5.29
N HIS A 290 -25.03 -19.72 -6.02
CA HIS A 290 -26.21 -19.64 -6.87
C HIS A 290 -27.30 -20.59 -6.35
N GLY A 291 -28.34 -20.03 -5.72
CA GLY A 291 -29.34 -20.82 -5.01
C GLY A 291 -28.66 -21.63 -3.89
N HIS A 292 -28.66 -22.96 -4.02
CA HIS A 292 -27.97 -23.86 -3.11
C HIS A 292 -26.62 -24.34 -3.66
N GLN A 293 -26.12 -23.77 -4.76
CA GLN A 293 -24.89 -24.24 -5.40
C GLN A 293 -23.71 -23.35 -5.05
N LEU A 294 -22.71 -23.93 -4.37
CA LEU A 294 -21.44 -23.27 -4.12
C LEU A 294 -20.47 -23.60 -5.24
N ILE A 295 -19.94 -22.55 -5.88
CA ILE A 295 -19.20 -22.62 -7.14
C ILE A 295 -17.80 -22.04 -6.95
N CYS A 296 -16.81 -22.78 -7.45
CA CYS A 296 -15.41 -22.39 -7.53
C CYS A 296 -14.89 -22.78 -8.92
N GLN A 297 -14.63 -21.79 -9.78
CA GLN A 297 -14.33 -22.02 -11.20
C GLN A 297 -15.46 -22.84 -11.87
N GLU A 298 -15.11 -23.97 -12.49
CA GLU A 298 -16.02 -24.86 -13.23
C GLU A 298 -16.52 -26.03 -12.36
N LYS A 299 -16.22 -25.99 -11.05
CA LYS A 299 -16.62 -26.98 -10.07
C LYS A 299 -17.73 -26.41 -9.20
N PHE A 300 -18.77 -27.20 -8.96
CA PHE A 300 -19.92 -26.81 -8.15
C PHE A 300 -20.41 -27.98 -7.31
N VAL A 301 -21.02 -27.69 -6.16
CA VAL A 301 -21.76 -28.67 -5.35
C VAL A 301 -23.03 -28.05 -4.80
N ASN A 302 -24.08 -28.86 -4.71
CA ASN A 302 -25.32 -28.51 -4.04
C ASN A 302 -25.13 -28.63 -2.53
N LEU A 303 -25.28 -27.52 -1.82
CA LEU A 303 -25.38 -27.47 -0.37
C LEU A 303 -26.78 -27.92 0.05
N THR A 304 -26.86 -28.96 0.87
CA THR A 304 -28.16 -29.48 1.34
C THR A 304 -28.72 -28.68 2.50
N GLN A 305 -27.86 -28.32 3.47
CA GLN A 305 -28.25 -27.64 4.70
C GLN A 305 -27.27 -26.52 5.10
N ASN A 306 -26.27 -26.21 4.27
CA ASN A 306 -25.21 -25.23 4.58
C ASN A 306 -24.52 -25.55 5.93
N THR A 307 -24.35 -26.84 6.21
CA THR A 307 -23.68 -27.34 7.43
C THR A 307 -22.17 -27.37 7.22
N TRP A 308 -21.44 -27.50 8.33
CA TRP A 308 -19.99 -27.64 8.26
C TRP A 308 -19.59 -28.92 7.52
N GLU A 309 -20.34 -29.99 7.74
CA GLU A 309 -20.16 -31.30 7.13
C GLU A 309 -20.38 -31.24 5.61
N ASP A 310 -21.40 -30.49 5.15
CA ASP A 310 -21.63 -30.23 3.72
C ASP A 310 -20.43 -29.52 3.08
N ILE A 311 -19.89 -28.49 3.74
CA ILE A 311 -18.75 -27.71 3.25
C ILE A 311 -17.48 -28.56 3.20
N LEU A 312 -17.20 -29.35 4.23
CA LEU A 312 -16.03 -30.24 4.24
C LEU A 312 -16.10 -31.28 3.12
N ASN A 313 -17.23 -31.96 2.98
CA ASN A 313 -17.43 -32.97 1.94
C ASN A 313 -17.27 -32.36 0.55
N TRP A 314 -17.85 -31.17 0.31
CA TRP A 314 -17.68 -30.43 -0.93
C TRP A 314 -16.20 -30.12 -1.20
N CYS A 315 -15.50 -29.54 -0.23
CA CYS A 315 -14.13 -29.12 -0.39
C CYS A 315 -13.21 -30.31 -0.70
N GLN A 316 -13.44 -31.46 -0.07
CA GLN A 316 -12.73 -32.70 -0.38
C GLN A 316 -12.98 -33.17 -1.83
N GLN A 317 -14.22 -33.12 -2.31
CA GLN A 317 -14.57 -33.49 -3.68
C GLN A 317 -13.94 -32.56 -4.74
N VAL A 318 -13.85 -31.26 -4.44
CA VAL A 318 -13.33 -30.25 -5.38
C VAL A 318 -11.81 -30.04 -5.24
N GLY A 319 -11.21 -30.52 -4.15
CA GLY A 319 -9.80 -30.31 -3.83
C GLY A 319 -9.50 -28.90 -3.34
N ILE A 320 -10.40 -28.33 -2.54
CA ILE A 320 -10.19 -27.04 -1.84
C ILE A 320 -9.53 -27.34 -0.50
N ALA A 321 -8.35 -26.76 -0.28
CA ALA A 321 -7.57 -26.95 0.93
C ALA A 321 -7.92 -25.93 2.02
N SER A 322 -8.27 -24.70 1.62
CA SER A 322 -8.57 -23.61 2.54
C SER A 322 -9.61 -22.66 1.94
N ILE A 323 -10.44 -22.06 2.79
CA ILE A 323 -11.34 -20.94 2.44
C ILE A 323 -11.05 -19.78 3.37
N VAL A 324 -10.70 -18.63 2.81
CA VAL A 324 -10.30 -17.45 3.58
C VAL A 324 -11.12 -16.25 3.15
N GLY A 325 -11.57 -15.47 4.12
CA GLY A 325 -12.21 -14.19 3.87
C GLY A 325 -11.28 -13.20 3.15
N LYS A 326 -11.84 -12.35 2.30
CA LYS A 326 -11.18 -11.09 1.91
C LYS A 326 -10.97 -10.20 3.15
N ALA A 327 -10.27 -9.08 3.02
CA ALA A 327 -9.88 -8.25 4.17
C ALA A 327 -11.00 -7.98 5.20
N ILE A 328 -12.22 -7.65 4.76
CA ILE A 328 -13.36 -7.43 5.66
C ILE A 328 -13.84 -8.75 6.32
N PRO A 329 -14.24 -9.81 5.58
CA PRO A 329 -14.60 -11.10 6.20
C PRO A 329 -13.50 -11.77 7.03
N LEU A 330 -12.22 -11.63 6.67
CA LEU A 330 -11.10 -12.14 7.45
C LEU A 330 -11.12 -11.52 8.85
N MET A 331 -11.34 -10.22 8.94
CA MET A 331 -11.40 -9.53 10.22
C MET A 331 -12.66 -9.90 11.00
N MET A 332 -13.80 -10.13 10.33
CA MET A 332 -14.98 -10.71 10.97
C MET A 332 -14.69 -12.10 11.57
N GLN A 333 -13.97 -12.96 10.84
CA GLN A 333 -13.58 -14.30 11.30
C GLN A 333 -12.63 -14.24 12.51
N LEU A 334 -11.61 -13.39 12.45
CA LEU A 334 -10.60 -13.31 13.51
C LEU A 334 -11.11 -12.59 14.77
N ARG A 335 -12.12 -11.72 14.65
CA ARG A 335 -12.72 -10.96 15.75
C ARG A 335 -13.97 -11.63 16.33
N HIS A 336 -14.32 -12.85 15.96
CA HIS A 336 -15.50 -13.54 16.52
C HIS A 336 -15.51 -13.53 18.06
N LYS A 337 -16.68 -13.27 18.69
CA LYS A 337 -16.84 -13.22 20.17
C LYS A 337 -16.22 -14.39 20.93
N GLU A 338 -16.63 -15.61 20.56
CA GLU A 338 -16.25 -16.83 21.28
C GLU A 338 -14.91 -17.43 20.83
N TYR A 339 -14.64 -17.39 19.52
CA TYR A 339 -13.53 -18.13 18.89
C TYR A 339 -12.38 -17.23 18.42
N GLY A 340 -12.59 -15.91 18.35
CA GLY A 340 -11.61 -14.93 17.91
C GLY A 340 -10.94 -14.17 19.06
N GLY A 341 -10.23 -13.09 18.74
CA GLY A 341 -9.55 -12.22 19.68
C GLY A 341 -9.62 -10.74 19.29
N VAL A 342 -9.13 -9.87 20.17
CA VAL A 342 -8.92 -8.45 19.84
C VAL A 342 -7.83 -8.38 18.78
N ILE A 343 -8.05 -7.61 17.70
CA ILE A 343 -7.05 -7.48 16.63
C ILE A 343 -6.09 -6.35 16.94
N ALA A 344 -4.80 -6.65 17.00
CA ALA A 344 -3.75 -5.67 17.16
C ALA A 344 -3.23 -5.16 15.81
N MET A 345 -3.20 -3.84 15.63
CA MET A 345 -2.68 -3.17 14.44
C MET A 345 -1.98 -1.85 14.80
N PRO A 346 -1.15 -1.28 13.92
CA PRO A 346 -0.62 0.06 14.14
C PRO A 346 -1.75 1.12 14.15
N LYS A 347 -1.54 2.28 14.79
CA LYS A 347 -2.55 3.35 14.94
C LYS A 347 -3.17 3.82 13.61
N LEU A 348 -2.35 3.92 12.57
CA LEU A 348 -2.83 4.17 11.20
C LEU A 348 -3.12 2.83 10.51
N GLY A 349 -3.96 2.02 11.15
CA GLY A 349 -4.22 0.62 10.80
C GLY A 349 -4.92 0.45 9.45
N SER A 350 -5.57 -0.70 9.25
CA SER A 350 -6.23 -0.98 7.97
C SER A 350 -7.42 -0.03 7.74
N PRO A 351 -7.55 0.61 6.55
CA PRO A 351 -8.71 1.45 6.23
C PRO A 351 -10.03 0.66 6.21
N TYR A 352 -9.95 -0.67 6.21
CA TYR A 352 -11.12 -1.54 6.22
C TYR A 352 -11.82 -1.66 7.58
N MET A 353 -11.20 -1.21 8.69
CA MET A 353 -11.77 -1.45 10.02
C MET A 353 -13.11 -0.75 10.24
N ALA A 354 -13.26 0.50 9.79
CA ALA A 354 -14.53 1.21 9.89
C ALA A 354 -15.67 0.48 9.15
N ILE A 355 -15.35 -0.14 8.01
CA ILE A 355 -16.30 -0.96 7.24
C ILE A 355 -16.66 -2.24 8.02
N VAL A 356 -15.66 -2.91 8.62
CA VAL A 356 -15.87 -4.12 9.44
C VAL A 356 -16.79 -3.81 10.62
N ASP A 357 -16.55 -2.72 11.34
CA ASP A 357 -17.36 -2.33 12.49
C ASP A 357 -18.79 -1.97 12.07
N THR A 358 -18.97 -1.16 11.02
CA THR A 358 -20.29 -0.85 10.46
C THR A 358 -21.03 -2.12 10.02
N TYR A 359 -20.33 -3.06 9.39
CA TYR A 359 -20.92 -4.32 8.94
C TYR A 359 -21.34 -5.21 10.12
N ALA A 360 -20.51 -5.29 11.16
CA ALA A 360 -20.84 -6.02 12.38
C ALA A 360 -22.06 -5.43 13.10
N GLU A 361 -22.17 -4.10 13.18
CA GLU A 361 -23.33 -3.40 13.74
C GLU A 361 -24.63 -3.74 12.99
N LEU A 362 -24.59 -3.72 11.65
CA LEU A 362 -25.74 -4.06 10.81
C LEU A 362 -26.21 -5.51 11.04
N LEU A 363 -25.27 -6.46 11.13
CA LEU A 363 -25.58 -7.87 11.39
C LEU A 363 -26.11 -8.11 12.82
N ASN A 364 -25.51 -7.46 13.82
CA ASN A 364 -25.89 -7.62 15.21
C ASN A 364 -27.30 -7.05 15.49
N THR A 365 -27.65 -5.92 14.87
CA THR A 365 -28.98 -5.30 14.99
C THR A 365 -30.12 -6.23 14.54
N GLN A 366 -29.81 -7.19 13.67
CA GLN A 366 -30.76 -8.19 13.17
C GLN A 366 -30.58 -9.58 13.81
N GLU A 367 -29.78 -9.67 14.87
CA GLU A 367 -29.42 -10.93 15.56
C GLU A 367 -28.85 -12.01 14.61
N MET A 368 -28.28 -11.58 13.47
CA MET A 368 -27.77 -12.50 12.44
C MET A 368 -26.39 -13.05 12.77
N TYR A 369 -25.60 -12.28 13.51
CA TYR A 369 -24.22 -12.63 13.83
C TYR A 369 -23.86 -12.05 15.20
N PRO A 370 -23.10 -12.78 16.05
CA PRO A 370 -22.67 -12.25 17.33
C PRO A 370 -21.79 -11.02 17.15
N GLU A 371 -21.81 -10.17 18.17
CA GLU A 371 -20.87 -9.06 18.32
C GLU A 371 -19.41 -9.52 18.16
N ILE A 372 -18.59 -8.71 17.49
CA ILE A 372 -17.16 -9.00 17.31
C ILE A 372 -16.33 -8.28 18.38
N LYS A 373 -15.16 -8.82 18.71
CA LYS A 373 -14.17 -8.21 19.61
C LYS A 373 -13.60 -6.93 18.99
N GLY A 374 -13.06 -6.05 19.83
CA GLY A 374 -12.49 -4.75 19.44
C GLY A 374 -11.16 -4.84 18.67
N VAL A 375 -10.54 -3.67 18.51
CA VAL A 375 -9.24 -3.47 17.87
C VAL A 375 -8.33 -2.78 18.86
N SER A 376 -7.10 -3.28 19.03
CA SER A 376 -6.07 -2.63 19.83
C SER A 376 -5.05 -1.95 18.89
N LEU A 377 -4.88 -0.65 19.04
CA LEU A 377 -4.01 0.19 18.21
C LEU A 377 -2.67 0.43 18.90
N VAL A 378 -1.58 0.15 18.18
CA VAL A 378 -0.20 0.46 18.59
C VAL A 378 0.22 1.80 18.00
N ASP A 379 0.36 2.80 18.86
CA ASP A 379 0.92 4.12 18.53
C ASP A 379 2.43 4.12 18.84
N PHE A 380 3.26 3.97 17.82
CA PHE A 380 4.72 3.96 17.95
C PHE A 380 5.32 5.32 18.31
N GLN A 381 4.64 6.41 17.94
CA GLN A 381 5.12 7.78 18.17
C GLN A 381 6.56 8.01 17.69
N VAL A 382 6.91 7.49 16.51
CA VAL A 382 8.29 7.56 15.96
C VAL A 382 8.79 9.00 15.91
N PHE A 383 7.95 9.97 15.55
CA PHE A 383 8.35 11.38 15.48
C PHE A 383 8.58 12.00 16.85
N LYS A 384 7.85 11.57 17.87
CA LYS A 384 8.13 11.98 19.25
C LYS A 384 9.48 11.43 19.72
N ALA A 385 9.81 10.19 19.36
CA ALA A 385 11.12 9.63 19.65
C ALA A 385 12.22 10.40 18.89
N LEU A 386 12.03 10.68 17.59
CA LEU A 386 12.99 11.46 16.77
C LEU A 386 13.27 12.85 17.35
N HIS A 387 12.25 13.53 17.87
CA HIS A 387 12.40 14.84 18.50
C HIS A 387 13.38 14.81 19.69
N ASN A 388 13.48 13.68 20.38
CA ASN A 388 14.34 13.51 21.56
C ASN A 388 15.66 12.80 21.25
N ALA A 389 15.92 12.49 19.98
CA ALA A 389 17.16 11.86 19.55
C ALA A 389 18.21 12.90 19.12
N ASP A 390 19.46 12.48 19.07
CA ASP A 390 20.60 13.32 18.69
C ASP A 390 21.38 12.67 17.53
N PHE A 391 20.81 12.75 16.33
CA PHE A 391 21.49 12.33 15.11
C PHE A 391 20.95 13.07 13.89
N SER A 392 21.75 13.10 12.83
CA SER A 392 21.35 13.66 11.52
C SER A 392 21.19 12.56 10.48
N PHE A 393 20.33 12.80 9.48
CA PHE A 393 20.17 11.94 8.32
C PHE A 393 19.99 12.79 7.06
N LYS A 394 20.30 12.21 5.90
CA LYS A 394 20.02 12.85 4.61
C LYS A 394 18.56 12.64 4.20
N LEU A 395 17.90 13.69 3.73
CA LEU A 395 16.51 13.67 3.30
C LEU A 395 16.36 13.04 1.91
N PRO A 396 15.24 12.34 1.62
CA PRO A 396 14.83 12.05 0.24
C PRO A 396 14.75 13.32 -0.61
N ASN A 397 15.10 13.23 -1.90
CA ASN A 397 15.22 14.39 -2.80
C ASN A 397 13.97 15.31 -2.79
N PHE A 398 12.77 14.74 -2.79
CA PHE A 398 11.53 15.53 -2.78
C PHE A 398 11.34 16.30 -1.46
N LEU A 399 11.88 15.80 -0.35
CA LEU A 399 11.89 16.50 0.93
C LEU A 399 13.02 17.52 1.01
N GLN A 400 14.16 17.31 0.34
CA GLN A 400 15.22 18.32 0.28
C GLN A 400 14.71 19.62 -0.37
N GLU A 401 13.84 19.52 -1.38
CA GLU A 401 13.20 20.69 -2.00
C GLU A 401 12.27 21.45 -1.04
N VAL A 402 11.64 20.74 -0.10
CA VAL A 402 10.67 21.29 0.85
C VAL A 402 11.37 21.92 2.04
N PHE A 403 12.30 21.18 2.67
CA PHE A 403 13.07 21.59 3.84
C PHE A 403 14.27 22.49 3.48
N LYS A 404 14.61 22.63 2.20
CA LYS A 404 15.77 23.40 1.69
C LYS A 404 17.11 22.96 2.30
N LYS A 405 17.21 21.69 2.68
CA LYS A 405 18.40 21.07 3.26
C LYS A 405 18.59 19.67 2.68
N GLU A 406 19.83 19.28 2.44
CA GLU A 406 20.17 17.90 2.09
C GLU A 406 20.21 17.01 3.33
N VAL A 407 20.89 17.48 4.38
CA VAL A 407 21.03 16.82 5.69
C VAL A 407 20.26 17.60 6.74
N ILE A 408 19.52 16.89 7.59
CA ILE A 408 18.72 17.48 8.66
C ILE A 408 18.96 16.74 9.99
N HIS A 409 18.96 17.49 11.08
CA HIS A 409 18.92 16.92 12.43
C HIS A 409 17.52 16.36 12.72
N CYS A 410 17.42 15.25 13.44
CA CYS A 410 16.11 14.62 13.70
C CYS A 410 15.14 15.54 14.46
N GLN A 411 15.63 16.35 15.39
CA GLN A 411 14.83 17.36 16.10
C GLN A 411 14.29 18.43 15.14
N ASP A 412 15.16 19.06 14.33
CA ASP A 412 14.79 20.06 13.32
C ASP A 412 13.73 19.52 12.34
N PHE A 413 13.85 18.24 11.94
CA PHE A 413 12.91 17.60 11.04
C PHE A 413 11.50 17.57 11.65
N VAL A 414 11.38 17.14 12.90
CA VAL A 414 10.09 17.01 13.58
C VAL A 414 9.48 18.39 13.86
N GLU A 415 10.29 19.36 14.29
CA GLU A 415 9.83 20.73 14.58
C GLU A 415 9.24 21.43 13.35
N GLN A 416 9.77 21.14 12.15
CA GLN A 416 9.30 21.73 10.89
C GLN A 416 8.20 20.89 10.20
N LEU A 417 8.02 19.63 10.59
CA LEU A 417 7.18 18.68 9.87
C LEU A 417 5.72 19.12 9.78
N GLU A 418 5.12 19.52 10.91
CA GLU A 418 3.72 19.90 10.96
C GLU A 418 3.44 21.15 10.10
N LEU A 419 4.37 22.11 10.09
CA LEU A 419 4.28 23.29 9.23
C LEU A 419 4.24 22.90 7.75
N HIS A 420 5.12 21.99 7.33
CA HIS A 420 5.16 21.52 5.94
C HIS A 420 3.93 20.70 5.55
N ILE A 421 3.45 19.83 6.42
CA ILE A 421 2.20 19.06 6.18
C ILE A 421 1.01 20.01 6.02
N ASN A 422 0.86 20.99 6.92
CA ASN A 422 -0.23 21.95 6.89
C ASN A 422 -0.17 22.84 5.64
N GLU A 423 1.02 23.32 5.27
CA GLU A 423 1.22 24.09 4.04
C GLU A 423 0.89 23.25 2.79
N SER A 424 1.31 21.98 2.76
CA SER A 424 0.98 21.09 1.64
C SER A 424 -0.52 20.83 1.50
N ASN A 425 -1.23 20.63 2.61
CA ASN A 425 -2.69 20.52 2.58
C ASN A 425 -3.34 21.81 2.08
N ARG A 426 -2.88 22.99 2.55
CA ARG A 426 -3.36 24.30 2.07
C ARG A 426 -3.20 24.44 0.56
N VAL A 427 -2.04 24.11 0.01
CA VAL A 427 -1.77 24.19 -1.43
C VAL A 427 -2.70 23.27 -2.22
N LEU A 428 -2.85 22.01 -1.80
CA LEU A 428 -3.72 21.03 -2.48
C LEU A 428 -5.19 21.49 -2.47
N ASP A 429 -5.67 21.98 -1.33
CA ASP A 429 -7.04 22.46 -1.18
C ASP A 429 -7.31 23.69 -2.04
N LEU A 430 -6.41 24.68 -2.06
CA LEU A 430 -6.55 25.86 -2.90
C LEU A 430 -6.53 25.51 -4.39
N CYS A 431 -5.67 24.59 -4.82
CA CYS A 431 -5.65 24.15 -6.22
C CYS A 431 -6.93 23.42 -6.65
N LYS A 432 -7.68 22.81 -5.73
CA LYS A 432 -8.98 22.19 -6.04
C LYS A 432 -10.11 23.20 -6.26
N GLN A 433 -10.01 24.42 -5.74
CA GLN A 433 -11.12 25.37 -5.73
C GLN A 433 -11.45 25.93 -7.11
N ASN A 434 -10.58 26.75 -7.71
CA ASN A 434 -10.86 27.43 -8.98
C ASN A 434 -9.59 27.92 -9.71
N MET A 435 -9.75 28.58 -10.86
CA MET A 435 -8.62 29.05 -11.67
C MET A 435 -7.82 30.19 -11.00
N GLU A 436 -8.48 31.06 -10.25
CA GLU A 436 -7.84 32.23 -9.62
C GLU A 436 -6.90 31.80 -8.50
N THR A 437 -7.37 30.89 -7.63
CA THR A 437 -6.57 30.28 -6.56
C THR A 437 -5.37 29.52 -7.12
N ARG A 438 -5.54 28.73 -8.20
CA ARG A 438 -4.42 28.07 -8.89
C ARG A 438 -3.37 29.05 -9.41
N LYS A 439 -3.79 30.18 -10.00
CA LYS A 439 -2.88 31.24 -10.45
C LYS A 439 -2.16 31.90 -9.27
N SER A 440 -2.87 32.14 -8.17
CA SER A 440 -2.30 32.69 -6.94
C SER A 440 -1.19 31.79 -6.39
N ILE A 441 -1.45 30.48 -6.27
CA ILE A 441 -0.45 29.49 -5.85
C ILE A 441 0.75 29.49 -6.79
N MET A 442 0.54 29.47 -8.10
CA MET A 442 1.66 29.50 -9.05
C MET A 442 2.45 30.81 -9.01
N ASN A 443 1.80 31.93 -8.69
CA ASN A 443 2.49 33.21 -8.48
C ASN A 443 3.26 33.25 -7.16
N GLU A 444 2.77 32.60 -6.11
CA GLU A 444 3.44 32.46 -4.83
C GLU A 444 4.74 31.64 -4.96
N TYR A 445 4.67 30.47 -5.62
CA TYR A 445 5.79 29.55 -5.74
C TYR A 445 6.72 29.84 -6.93
N TYR A 446 6.19 30.41 -8.02
CA TYR A 446 6.93 30.65 -9.27
C TYR A 446 6.62 32.04 -9.87
N PRO A 447 6.82 33.15 -9.12
CA PRO A 447 6.42 34.50 -9.55
C PRO A 447 7.05 34.94 -10.87
N SER A 448 8.32 34.61 -11.09
CA SER A 448 9.04 34.96 -12.33
C SER A 448 8.44 34.27 -13.56
N LEU A 449 8.02 33.01 -13.42
CA LEU A 449 7.41 32.24 -14.52
C LEU A 449 6.02 32.78 -14.87
N VAL A 450 5.21 33.10 -13.86
CA VAL A 450 3.89 33.72 -14.06
C VAL A 450 4.03 35.08 -14.74
N SER A 451 4.98 35.90 -14.29
CA SER A 451 5.25 37.22 -14.87
C SER A 451 5.71 37.12 -16.32
N GLU A 452 6.66 36.21 -16.63
CA GLU A 452 7.15 35.99 -17.99
C GLU A 452 6.04 35.53 -18.93
N LEU A 453 5.18 34.60 -18.48
CA LEU A 453 4.02 34.16 -19.26
C LEU A 453 3.03 35.30 -19.52
N SER A 454 2.76 36.14 -18.52
CA SER A 454 1.89 37.29 -18.70
C SER A 454 2.46 38.31 -19.69
N LEU A 455 3.78 38.52 -19.71
CA LEU A 455 4.44 39.40 -20.68
C LEU A 455 4.36 38.80 -22.09
N LEU A 456 4.69 37.53 -22.24
CA LEU A 456 4.63 36.83 -23.53
C LEU A 456 3.21 36.80 -24.11
N GLU A 457 2.18 36.64 -23.28
CA GLU A 457 0.79 36.68 -23.74
C GLU A 457 0.40 38.09 -24.22
N LYS A 458 0.85 39.15 -23.51
CA LYS A 458 0.64 40.54 -23.96
C LYS A 458 1.36 40.82 -25.29
N GLU A 459 2.63 40.43 -25.40
CA GLU A 459 3.41 40.55 -26.63
C GLU A 459 2.78 39.77 -27.79
N ARG A 460 2.29 38.55 -27.52
CA ARG A 460 1.59 37.73 -28.51
C ARG A 460 0.32 38.40 -29.00
N GLN A 461 -0.46 39.00 -28.10
CA GLN A 461 -1.69 39.72 -28.46
C GLN A 461 -1.38 40.98 -29.26
N SER A 462 -0.45 41.82 -28.81
CA SER A 462 -0.07 43.06 -29.53
C SER A 462 0.47 42.76 -30.92
N GLN A 463 1.33 41.75 -31.04
CA GLN A 463 1.90 41.33 -32.32
C GLN A 463 0.84 40.70 -33.25
N GLY A 464 -0.10 39.95 -32.69
CA GLY A 464 -1.24 39.40 -33.43
C GLY A 464 -2.15 40.50 -33.99
N HIS A 465 -2.41 41.56 -33.22
CA HIS A 465 -3.15 42.74 -33.69
C HIS A 465 -2.42 43.48 -34.80
N LEU A 466 -1.10 43.68 -34.66
CA LEU A 466 -0.27 44.28 -35.69
C LEU A 466 -0.34 43.49 -37.00
N LEU A 467 -0.18 42.16 -36.93
CA LEU A 467 -0.29 41.27 -38.09
C LEU A 467 -1.64 41.33 -38.79
N ALA A 468 -2.73 41.43 -38.02
CA ALA A 468 -4.09 41.54 -38.58
C ALA A 468 -4.30 42.86 -39.35
N SER A 469 -3.53 43.90 -39.03
CA SER A 469 -3.60 45.22 -39.70
C SER A 469 -2.78 45.32 -40.99
N LEU A 470 -1.90 44.34 -41.26
CA LEU A 470 -0.99 44.34 -42.40
C LEU A 470 -1.53 43.52 -43.58
N SER A 471 -1.19 43.93 -44.80
CA SER A 471 -1.50 43.15 -46.01
C SER A 471 -0.59 41.91 -46.10
N LYS A 472 -1.18 40.73 -46.32
CA LYS A 472 -0.47 39.44 -46.42
C LYS A 472 0.61 39.38 -47.50
N GLN A 473 0.55 40.26 -48.50
CA GLN A 473 1.52 40.35 -49.60
C GLN A 473 2.69 41.30 -49.31
N SER A 474 2.65 42.05 -48.19
CA SER A 474 3.71 42.99 -47.82
C SER A 474 4.93 42.27 -47.24
N LYS A 475 6.14 42.83 -47.47
CA LYS A 475 7.37 42.35 -46.81
C LYS A 475 7.28 42.49 -45.30
N ASP A 476 6.66 43.56 -44.81
CA ASP A 476 6.46 43.81 -43.39
C ASP A 476 5.62 42.71 -42.74
N TYR A 477 4.57 42.22 -43.41
CA TYR A 477 3.78 41.09 -42.91
C TYR A 477 4.63 39.84 -42.67
N GLN A 478 5.53 39.50 -43.60
CA GLN A 478 6.38 38.32 -43.46
C GLN A 478 7.35 38.45 -42.28
N GLN A 479 7.97 39.63 -42.10
CA GLN A 479 8.86 39.90 -40.98
C GLN A 479 8.12 39.86 -39.62
N GLN A 480 6.93 40.46 -39.55
CA GLN A 480 6.11 40.42 -38.33
C GLN A 480 5.57 39.01 -38.04
N LEU A 481 5.37 38.18 -39.07
CA LEU A 481 4.92 36.79 -38.94
C LEU A 481 6.00 35.91 -38.33
N GLU A 482 7.26 36.06 -38.76
CA GLU A 482 8.40 35.37 -38.15
C GLU A 482 8.52 35.71 -36.65
N GLN A 483 8.42 37.00 -36.30
CA GLN A 483 8.44 37.44 -34.90
C GLN A 483 7.27 36.87 -34.09
N PHE A 484 6.06 36.84 -34.67
CA PHE A 484 4.90 36.24 -34.01
C PHE A 484 5.06 34.74 -33.78
N ILE A 485 5.63 34.02 -34.74
CA ILE A 485 5.93 32.59 -34.59
C ILE A 485 6.92 32.37 -33.45
N GLN A 486 8.00 33.16 -33.37
CA GLN A 486 8.98 33.08 -32.28
C GLN A 486 8.34 33.34 -30.90
N ILE A 487 7.51 34.38 -30.78
CA ILE A 487 6.77 34.68 -29.53
C ILE A 487 5.84 33.52 -29.18
N LYS A 488 5.12 32.96 -30.16
CA LYS A 488 4.21 31.83 -29.95
C LYS A 488 4.95 30.57 -29.51
N GLU A 489 6.12 30.30 -30.07
CA GLU A 489 6.98 29.18 -29.67
C GLU A 489 7.50 29.36 -28.24
N LYS A 490 8.01 30.55 -27.90
CA LYS A 490 8.45 30.87 -26.54
C LYS A 490 7.31 30.78 -25.53
N HIS A 491 6.13 31.31 -25.87
CA HIS A 491 4.93 31.19 -25.04
C HIS A 491 4.51 29.72 -24.85
N LYS A 492 4.57 28.89 -25.90
CA LYS A 492 4.28 27.45 -25.82
C LYS A 492 5.27 26.74 -24.88
N LEU A 493 6.57 27.00 -25.00
CA LEU A 493 7.60 26.44 -24.13
C LEU A 493 7.36 26.83 -22.66
N LYS A 494 7.10 28.12 -22.39
CA LYS A 494 6.82 28.61 -21.04
C LYS A 494 5.50 28.08 -20.47
N SER A 495 4.49 27.87 -21.32
CA SER A 495 3.23 27.24 -20.92
C SER A 495 3.45 25.78 -20.53
N SER A 496 4.31 25.07 -21.26
CA SER A 496 4.74 23.71 -20.91
C SER A 496 5.47 23.68 -19.56
N GLU A 497 6.43 24.60 -19.37
CA GLU A 497 7.15 24.76 -18.10
C GLU A 497 6.19 25.03 -16.92
N TYR A 498 5.21 25.91 -17.10
CA TYR A 498 4.19 26.21 -16.08
C TYR A 498 3.37 24.98 -15.69
N VAL A 499 2.85 24.24 -16.67
CA VAL A 499 2.08 23.02 -16.39
C VAL A 499 2.94 21.98 -15.72
N TYR A 500 4.20 21.84 -16.14
CA TYR A 500 5.16 20.93 -15.50
C TYR A 500 5.39 21.28 -14.03
N LYS A 501 5.69 22.55 -13.75
CA LYS A 501 5.92 23.05 -12.39
C LYS A 501 4.68 22.90 -11.50
N LEU A 502 3.49 23.13 -12.04
CA LEU A 502 2.23 22.90 -11.31
C LEU A 502 2.05 21.41 -10.97
N CYS A 503 2.21 20.50 -11.94
CA CYS A 503 2.09 19.06 -11.69
C CYS A 503 3.12 18.58 -10.66
N HIS A 504 4.36 19.05 -10.76
CA HIS A 504 5.43 18.74 -9.81
C HIS A 504 5.13 19.26 -8.39
N LEU A 505 4.61 20.49 -8.28
CA LEU A 505 4.20 21.08 -7.01
C LEU A 505 3.10 20.24 -6.36
N LEU A 506 2.07 19.88 -7.12
CA LEU A 506 0.95 19.06 -6.63
C LEU A 506 1.42 17.67 -6.16
N PHE A 507 2.25 17.02 -6.96
CA PHE A 507 2.86 15.74 -6.62
C PHE A 507 3.67 15.82 -5.32
N THR A 508 4.54 16.82 -5.20
CA THR A 508 5.37 17.00 -4.00
C THR A 508 4.51 17.22 -2.76
N ASN A 509 3.53 18.13 -2.84
CA ASN A 509 2.64 18.43 -1.71
C ASN A 509 1.76 17.24 -1.32
N TRP A 510 1.34 16.41 -2.28
CA TRP A 510 0.62 15.17 -1.98
C TRP A 510 1.44 14.20 -1.14
N HIS A 511 2.72 14.03 -1.42
CA HIS A 511 3.54 13.11 -0.62
C HIS A 511 3.94 13.71 0.73
N VAL A 512 4.20 15.03 0.78
CA VAL A 512 4.49 15.73 2.03
C VAL A 512 3.30 15.66 2.98
N SER A 513 2.07 15.86 2.50
CA SER A 513 0.88 15.81 3.36
C SER A 513 0.66 14.44 4.02
N GLN A 514 1.26 13.38 3.48
CA GLN A 514 1.12 12.01 3.96
C GLN A 514 2.27 11.56 4.88
N LEU A 515 3.24 12.43 5.21
CA LEU A 515 4.40 12.04 6.03
C LEU A 515 4.03 11.51 7.42
N ASN A 516 2.88 11.91 7.97
CA ASN A 516 2.34 11.36 9.22
C ASN A 516 2.17 9.82 9.20
N TYR A 517 2.08 9.22 8.02
CA TYR A 517 2.13 7.76 7.85
C TYR A 517 3.32 7.12 8.56
N PHE A 518 4.52 7.69 8.39
CA PHE A 518 5.77 7.16 8.94
C PHE A 518 5.92 7.34 10.45
N ASN A 519 5.02 8.09 11.09
CA ASN A 519 4.97 8.15 12.56
C ASN A 519 4.58 6.79 13.16
N ASN A 520 3.91 5.94 12.39
CA ASN A 520 3.31 4.70 12.87
C ASN A 520 3.44 3.49 11.94
N ARG A 521 4.07 3.63 10.77
CA ARG A 521 4.11 2.60 9.73
C ARG A 521 5.46 2.58 9.02
N GLY A 522 5.73 1.51 8.28
CA GLY A 522 6.96 1.35 7.51
C GLY A 522 8.05 0.57 8.25
N SER A 523 9.28 0.65 7.76
CA SER A 523 10.41 -0.18 8.21
C SER A 523 11.06 0.36 9.49
N ILE A 524 10.26 0.55 10.54
CA ILE A 524 10.64 1.25 11.79
C ILE A 524 11.91 0.64 12.41
N GLU A 525 11.99 -0.69 12.52
CA GLU A 525 13.16 -1.35 13.13
C GLU A 525 14.44 -1.08 12.34
N LEU A 526 14.39 -1.25 11.01
CA LEU A 526 15.53 -0.99 10.13
C LEU A 526 16.00 0.46 10.25
N TRP A 527 15.08 1.43 10.15
CA TRP A 527 15.42 2.84 10.15
C TRP A 527 15.95 3.30 11.50
N ALA A 528 15.27 2.92 12.59
CA ALA A 528 15.64 3.33 13.93
C ALA A 528 17.02 2.79 14.31
N LYS A 529 17.26 1.48 14.11
CA LYS A 529 18.55 0.87 14.41
C LYS A 529 19.67 1.39 13.51
N THR A 530 19.39 1.66 12.24
CA THR A 530 20.39 2.19 11.31
C THR A 530 20.81 3.62 11.68
N LEU A 531 19.84 4.52 11.85
CA LEU A 531 20.11 5.95 11.96
C LEU A 531 20.43 6.41 13.38
N GLY A 532 19.73 5.86 14.37
CA GLY A 532 19.86 6.23 15.79
C GLY A 532 20.38 5.11 16.70
N GLY A 533 20.70 3.94 16.15
CA GLY A 533 21.20 2.81 16.93
C GLY A 533 20.12 2.05 17.71
N LEU A 534 20.56 1.03 18.46
CA LEU A 534 19.67 0.17 19.22
C LEU A 534 18.89 0.94 20.29
N ASP A 535 19.54 1.85 21.00
CA ASP A 535 18.92 2.61 22.10
C ASP A 535 17.76 3.48 21.60
N PHE A 536 17.90 4.09 20.42
CA PHE A 536 16.82 4.84 19.80
C PHE A 536 15.62 3.94 19.43
N TYR A 537 15.87 2.77 18.84
CA TYR A 537 14.82 1.79 18.56
C TYR A 537 14.12 1.33 19.85
N GLN A 538 14.88 1.04 20.91
CA GLN A 538 14.34 0.66 22.21
C GLN A 538 13.43 1.74 22.80
N SER A 539 13.86 3.01 22.69
CA SER A 539 13.05 4.15 23.11
C SER A 539 11.70 4.23 22.39
N ILE A 540 11.63 3.94 21.08
CA ILE A 540 10.36 3.86 20.33
C ILE A 540 9.47 2.77 20.93
N ILE A 541 10.00 1.56 21.15
CA ILE A 541 9.22 0.42 21.64
C ILE A 541 8.72 0.65 23.09
N ASP A 542 9.55 1.24 23.96
CA ASP A 542 9.19 1.47 25.37
C ASP A 542 8.13 2.56 25.56
N HIS A 543 8.16 3.59 24.72
CA HIS A 543 7.22 4.71 24.78
C HIS A 543 5.98 4.51 23.88
N ALA A 544 5.92 3.43 23.11
CA ALA A 544 4.74 3.10 22.33
C ALA A 544 3.50 2.89 23.23
N ILE A 545 2.36 3.37 22.75
CA ILE A 545 1.07 3.28 23.45
C ILE A 545 0.22 2.20 22.79
N VAL A 546 -0.45 1.39 23.60
CA VAL A 546 -1.47 0.44 23.15
C VAL A 546 -2.83 0.98 23.58
N GLN A 547 -3.73 1.22 22.63
CA GLN A 547 -5.06 1.80 22.85
C GLN A 547 -6.12 0.78 22.43
N ASP A 548 -7.02 0.39 23.32
CA ASP A 548 -8.07 -0.62 23.08
C ASP A 548 -9.40 -0.03 22.60
#